data_AF-A0A6P0U1U8-F1
#
_entry.id   AF-A0A6P0U1U8-F1
#
_cell.length_a   1.000
_cell.length_b   1.000
_cell.length_c   1.000
_cell.angle_alpha   90.00
_cell.angle_beta   90.00
_cell.angle_gamma   90.00
#
_symmetry.space_group_name_H-M   'P 1'
#
loop_
_entity.id
_entity.type
_entity.pdbx_description
1 polymer ?
#
loop_
_entity_poly.entity_id
_entity_poly.type
_entity_poly.pdbx_seq_one_letter_code
_entity_poly.pdbx_strand_id
1 'polypeptide(L)'
;MLIQETEGTKISPEKQNLELMTLEEFWDWYPDGCGRFELNNGEVIKVQPTGTHEKVAGFLTSKLSVYIERLNLPFFIPRQGLIRAC
;
A
#
# COMPACT_ATOMS: atom_id res chain seq x y z
N MET A 1 5.39 -50.39 -31.92
CA MET A 1 4.74 -50.14 -30.62
C MET A 1 5.20 -48.77 -30.17
N LEU A 2 4.35 -47.75 -30.39
CA LEU A 2 4.60 -46.33 -30.13
C LEU A 2 4.47 -46.08 -28.63
N ILE A 3 5.48 -45.46 -28.03
CA ILE A 3 5.36 -44.78 -26.73
C ILE A 3 5.27 -43.29 -27.05
N GLN A 4 4.10 -42.71 -26.78
CA GLN A 4 3.75 -41.34 -27.11
C GLN A 4 4.43 -40.36 -26.14
N GLU A 5 4.94 -39.26 -26.70
CA GLU A 5 5.33 -38.06 -25.96
C GLU A 5 4.08 -37.48 -25.29
N THR A 6 4.14 -37.24 -23.97
CA THR A 6 3.05 -36.57 -23.27
C THR A 6 3.27 -35.07 -23.31
N GLU A 7 2.34 -34.42 -24.00
CA GLU A 7 2.25 -33.01 -24.26
C GLU A 7 2.09 -32.18 -22.98
N GLY A 8 2.78 -31.04 -22.97
CA GLY A 8 2.23 -29.74 -22.56
C GLY A 8 1.57 -29.64 -21.19
N THR A 9 2.34 -29.17 -20.21
CA THR A 9 1.79 -28.45 -19.06
C THR A 9 1.13 -27.16 -19.54
N LYS A 10 -0.12 -27.26 -19.99
CA LYS A 10 -1.07 -26.15 -20.06
C LYS A 10 -1.55 -25.89 -18.64
N ILE A 11 -0.86 -25.02 -17.92
CA ILE A 11 -1.51 -24.29 -16.83
C ILE A 11 -2.09 -23.03 -17.48
N SER A 12 -3.41 -23.08 -17.66
CA SER A 12 -4.22 -21.95 -18.10
C SER A 12 -3.98 -20.74 -17.18
N PRO A 13 -3.95 -19.51 -17.72
CA PRO A 13 -3.89 -18.32 -16.88
C PRO A 13 -5.21 -18.24 -16.12
N GLU A 14 -5.18 -18.55 -14.83
CA GLU A 14 -6.21 -18.09 -13.91
C GLU A 14 -6.19 -16.56 -13.98
N LYS A 15 -7.04 -16.03 -14.86
CA LYS A 15 -7.39 -14.62 -14.87
C LYS A 15 -8.13 -14.41 -13.56
N GLN A 16 -7.38 -14.07 -12.51
CA GLN A 16 -7.96 -13.54 -11.28
C GLN A 16 -8.87 -12.40 -11.71
N ASN A 17 -10.17 -12.57 -11.50
CA ASN A 17 -11.14 -11.53 -11.76
C ASN A 17 -10.80 -10.43 -10.74
N LEU A 18 -9.99 -9.45 -11.17
CA LEU A 18 -9.67 -8.26 -10.40
C LEU A 18 -10.98 -7.47 -10.30
N GLU A 19 -11.79 -7.81 -9.31
CA GLU A 19 -12.89 -6.94 -8.92
C GLU A 19 -12.23 -5.67 -8.39
N LEU A 20 -12.29 -4.62 -9.20
CA LEU A 20 -11.69 -3.33 -8.90
C LEU A 20 -12.45 -2.74 -7.71
N MET A 21 -11.73 -2.52 -6.62
CA MET A 21 -12.29 -1.97 -5.38
C MET A 21 -12.48 -0.46 -5.53
N THR A 22 -13.66 0.02 -5.16
CA THR A 22 -13.93 1.46 -5.06
C THR A 22 -13.23 2.07 -3.84
N LEU A 23 -13.18 3.40 -3.78
CA LEU A 23 -12.58 4.09 -2.64
C LEU A 23 -13.37 3.86 -1.36
N GLU A 24 -14.69 3.85 -1.45
CA GLU A 24 -15.61 3.62 -0.35
C GLU A 24 -15.44 2.21 0.22
N GLU A 25 -15.39 1.20 -0.64
CA GLU A 25 -15.11 -0.19 -0.24
C GLU A 25 -13.72 -0.34 0.39
N PHE A 26 -12.72 0.39 -0.12
CA PHE A 26 -11.38 0.40 0.45
C PHE A 26 -11.36 0.98 1.87
N TRP A 27 -12.12 2.03 2.14
CA TRP A 27 -12.23 2.60 3.49
C TRP A 27 -12.88 1.64 4.48
N ASP A 28 -13.96 0.98 4.07
CA ASP A 28 -14.65 0.00 4.92
C ASP A 28 -13.81 -1.27 5.15
N TRP A 29 -12.98 -1.64 4.16
CA TRP A 29 -12.08 -2.79 4.25
C TRP A 29 -10.80 -2.50 5.04
N TYR A 30 -10.35 -1.24 5.12
CA TYR A 30 -9.00 -0.91 5.59
C TYR A 30 -8.73 -1.47 7.00
N PRO A 31 -7.76 -2.39 7.17
CA PRO A 31 -7.55 -3.06 8.44
C PRO A 31 -6.78 -2.15 9.40
N ASP A 32 -7.49 -1.66 10.43
CA ASP A 32 -6.93 -0.80 11.46
C ASP A 32 -5.70 -1.42 12.14
N GLY A 33 -4.56 -0.74 12.03
CA GLY A 33 -3.32 -1.13 12.70
C GLY A 33 -2.55 -2.30 12.07
N CYS A 34 -3.10 -2.98 11.07
CA CYS A 34 -2.53 -4.20 10.49
C CYS A 34 -1.90 -3.97 9.10
N GLY A 35 -0.87 -3.13 9.04
CA GLY A 35 -0.11 -2.87 7.80
C GLY A 35 -0.40 -1.50 7.16
N ARG A 36 0.13 -1.30 5.96
CA ARG A 36 -0.10 -0.10 5.13
C ARG A 36 -0.52 -0.57 3.75
N PHE A 37 -1.60 0.00 3.25
CA PHE A 37 -2.16 -0.36 1.95
C PHE A 37 -2.44 0.90 1.14
N GLU A 38 -2.30 0.79 -0.17
CA GLU A 38 -2.61 1.82 -1.15
C GLU A 38 -3.65 1.27 -2.12
N LEU A 39 -4.60 2.11 -2.54
CA LEU A 39 -5.55 1.79 -3.61
C LEU A 39 -5.07 2.45 -4.90
N ASN A 40 -4.68 1.66 -5.89
CA ASN A 40 -4.18 2.15 -7.17
C ASN A 40 -5.07 1.62 -8.31
N ASN A 41 -5.81 2.52 -8.96
CA ASN A 41 -6.76 2.17 -10.05
C ASN A 41 -7.72 1.01 -9.69
N GLY A 42 -8.13 0.93 -8.42
CA GLY A 42 -9.00 -0.12 -7.89
C GLY A 42 -8.28 -1.38 -7.41
N GLU A 43 -6.95 -1.44 -7.50
CA GLU A 43 -6.14 -2.53 -6.96
C GLU A 43 -5.58 -2.16 -5.58
N VAL A 44 -5.75 -3.06 -4.60
CA VAL A 44 -5.20 -2.90 -3.27
C VAL A 44 -3.77 -3.44 -3.22
N ILE A 45 -2.82 -2.55 -2.94
CA ILE A 45 -1.39 -2.87 -2.87
C ILE A 45 -0.93 -2.73 -1.42
N LYS A 46 -0.33 -3.80 -0.87
CA LYS A 46 0.32 -3.74 0.45
C LYS A 46 1.69 -3.08 0.30
N VAL A 47 1.90 -2.00 1.04
CA VAL A 47 3.18 -1.27 1.06
C VAL A 47 3.92 -1.58 2.36
N GLN A 48 5.20 -1.91 2.22
CA GLN A 48 6.12 -2.02 3.34
C GLN A 48 7.30 -1.09 3.07
N PRO A 49 7.52 -0.07 3.93
CA PRO A 49 8.66 0.81 3.76
C PRO A 49 9.96 0.02 3.95
N THR A 50 10.96 0.33 3.14
CA THR A 50 12.30 -0.22 3.31
C THR A 50 13.02 0.51 4.46
N GLY A 51 13.98 -0.15 5.12
CA GLY A 51 14.67 0.45 6.28
C GLY A 51 15.35 1.81 5.99
N THR A 52 15.83 2.03 4.76
CA THR A 52 16.35 3.35 4.34
C THR A 52 15.24 4.39 4.25
N HIS A 53 14.09 4.02 3.67
CA HIS A 53 12.95 4.91 3.57
C HIS A 53 12.41 5.29 4.96
N GLU A 54 12.36 4.33 5.90
CA GLU A 54 11.96 4.60 7.28
C GLU A 54 12.89 5.59 7.99
N LYS A 55 14.22 5.45 7.81
CA LYS A 55 15.20 6.37 8.41
C LYS A 55 15.01 7.80 7.89
N VAL A 56 14.84 7.97 6.59
CA VAL A 56 14.63 9.29 5.98
C VAL A 56 13.32 9.90 6.43
N ALA A 57 12.22 9.13 6.40
CA ALA A 57 10.91 9.57 6.86
C ALA A 57 10.91 9.96 8.35
N GLY A 58 11.55 9.16 9.20
CA GLY A 58 11.68 9.45 10.63
C GLY A 58 12.51 10.71 10.90
N PHE A 59 13.63 10.88 10.18
CA PHE A 59 14.45 12.09 10.27
C PHE A 59 13.67 13.35 9.89
N LEU A 60 12.96 13.31 8.76
CA LEU A 60 12.16 14.45 8.30
C LEU A 60 11.03 14.78 9.28
N THR A 61 10.30 13.75 9.73
CA THR A 61 9.23 13.89 10.72
C THR A 61 9.75 14.57 11.98
N SER A 62 10.89 14.12 12.51
CA SER A 62 11.52 14.71 13.70
C SER A 62 11.86 16.20 13.51
N LYS A 63 12.44 16.56 12.37
CA LYS A 63 12.80 17.97 12.09
C LYS A 63 11.55 18.84 11.94
N LEU A 64 10.56 18.37 11.19
CA LEU A 64 9.33 19.12 10.97
C LEU A 64 8.54 19.32 12.28
N SER A 65 8.42 18.28 13.12
CA SER A 65 7.76 18.40 14.43
C SER A 65 8.39 19.50 15.29
N VAL A 66 9.71 19.57 15.35
CA VAL A 66 10.42 20.64 16.09
C VAL A 66 10.07 22.02 15.55
N TYR A 67 9.97 22.19 14.23
CA TYR A 67 9.61 23.50 13.65
C TYR A 67 8.14 23.84 13.85
N ILE A 68 7.22 22.88 13.74
CA ILE A 68 5.80 23.06 14.03
C ILE A 68 5.62 23.60 15.45
N GLU A 69 6.27 22.96 16.43
CA GLU A 69 6.22 23.38 17.83
C GLU A 69 6.86 24.75 18.04
N ARG A 70 8.08 24.97 17.51
CA ARG A 70 8.81 26.25 17.68
C ARG A 70 8.09 27.45 17.08
N LEU A 71 7.34 27.25 16.00
CA LEU A 71 6.60 28.30 15.30
C LEU A 71 5.14 28.41 15.78
N ASN A 72 4.71 27.60 16.75
CA ASN A 72 3.35 27.54 17.25
C ASN A 72 2.30 27.38 16.13
N LEU A 73 2.59 26.50 15.16
CA LEU A 73 1.71 26.25 14.02
C LEU A 73 0.64 25.21 14.38
N PRO A 74 -0.60 25.34 13.88
CA PRO A 74 -1.69 24.39 14.14
C PRO A 74 -1.58 23.14 13.26
N PHE A 75 -0.38 22.57 13.13
CA PHE A 75 -0.11 21.38 12.32
C PHE A 75 0.29 20.21 13.21
N PHE A 76 0.08 18.99 12.70
CA PHE A 76 0.60 17.77 13.29
C PHE A 76 0.90 16.78 12.17
N ILE A 77 1.80 15.83 12.43
CA ILE A 77 2.15 14.79 11.45
C ILE A 77 1.47 13.50 11.90
N PRO A 78 0.45 13.02 11.17
CA PRO A 78 -0.24 11.79 11.55
C PRO A 78 0.72 10.60 11.42
N ARG A 79 0.72 9.73 12.44
CA ARG A 79 1.46 8.44 12.39
C ARG A 79 0.80 7.45 11.44
N GLN A 80 -0.52 7.51 11.37
CA GLN A 80 -1.39 6.72 10.52
C GLN A 80 -2.46 7.67 9.98
N GLY A 81 -2.58 7.75 8.67
CA GLY A 81 -3.58 8.58 8.01
C GLY A 81 -3.74 8.12 6.57
N LEU A 82 -4.98 8.09 6.10
CA LEU A 82 -5.29 7.86 4.70
C LEU A 82 -5.39 9.22 3.99
N ILE A 83 -4.66 9.36 2.89
CA ILE A 83 -4.64 10.58 2.09
C ILE A 83 -5.21 10.23 0.73
N ARG A 84 -6.23 10.97 0.30
CA ARG A 84 -6.72 10.93 -1.08
C ARG A 84 -6.06 12.06 -1.86
N ALA A 85 -5.32 11.73 -2.91
CA ALA A 85 -4.90 12.72 -3.89
C ALA A 85 -6.14 13.20 -4.66
N CYS A 86 -6.34 14.52 -4.75
CA CYS A 86 -7.41 15.15 -5.52
C CYS A 86 -7.02 15.32 -6.98
#